data_AF-A0A9D1K5S7-F1
#
_entry.id   AF-A0A9D1K5S7-F1
#
_cell.length_a   1.000
_cell.length_b   1.000
_cell.length_c   1.000
_cell.angle_alpha   90.00
_cell.angle_beta   90.00
_cell.angle_gamma   90.00
#
_symmetry.space_group_name_H-M   'P 1'
#
loop_
_entity.id
_entity.type
_entity.pdbx_description
1 polymer ?
#
loop_
_entity_poly.entity_id
_entity_poly.type
_entity_poly.pdbx_seq_one_letter_code
_entity_poly.pdbx_strand_id
1 'polypeptide(L)'
;MKKAFTMAEVLITLGIIGIVAALTIPQLIKNYQHKELEAAFKKHYSMLAQAITHMDADGLCTVYDCYSSNKDFYRNITMYFKVVKYCEDMYGIEVDEYDKFCFPKSSNDTKYTNYTRKSSYVSSFLFDDGQFYTADGALYTLERNASYKAILIGVDVNGRMKRPNALGHDVFVFQLTKNGSIGVLVPMGADGTQYDKDTYCSKTSTNVLNGVGCAVKALGEKDYFKNLP
;
A
#
# COMPACT_ATOMS: atom_id res chain seq x y z
N MET A 1 11.84 -62.81 -6.46
CA MET A 1 10.62 -62.25 -5.87
C MET A 1 10.61 -60.73 -6.06
N LYS A 2 9.61 -60.17 -6.73
CA LYS A 2 9.43 -58.71 -6.80
C LYS A 2 8.68 -58.28 -5.52
N LYS A 3 9.33 -57.50 -4.65
CA LYS A 3 8.67 -56.89 -3.50
C LYS A 3 7.76 -55.75 -4.02
N ALA A 4 6.47 -55.84 -3.73
CA ALA A 4 5.51 -54.77 -3.98
C ALA A 4 5.07 -54.19 -2.63
N PHE A 5 4.77 -52.89 -2.59
CA PHE A 5 4.22 -52.26 -1.39
C PHE A 5 2.82 -52.79 -1.08
N THR A 6 2.55 -53.03 0.19
CA THR A 6 1.21 -53.38 0.68
C THR A 6 0.30 -52.15 0.69
N MET A 7 -1.01 -52.35 0.60
CA MET A 7 -1.98 -51.26 0.73
C MET A 7 -1.85 -50.53 2.08
N ALA A 8 -1.55 -51.27 3.16
CA ALA A 8 -1.36 -50.69 4.48
C ALA A 8 -0.14 -49.75 4.52
N GLU A 9 0.99 -50.14 3.91
CA GLU A 9 2.18 -49.29 3.81
C GLU A 9 1.90 -48.00 3.01
N VAL A 10 1.15 -48.11 1.91
CA VAL A 10 0.76 -46.93 1.11
C VAL A 10 -0.20 -46.01 1.89
N LEU A 11 -1.16 -46.56 2.63
CA LEU A 11 -2.12 -45.76 3.40
C LEU A 11 -1.46 -45.05 4.59
N ILE A 12 -0.53 -45.72 5.30
CA ILE A 12 0.21 -45.11 6.40
C ILE A 12 1.10 -43.98 5.89
N THR A 13 1.81 -44.19 4.78
CA THR A 13 2.68 -43.16 4.19
C THR A 13 1.89 -41.94 3.71
N LEU A 14 0.76 -42.14 3.01
CA LEU A 14 -0.14 -41.06 2.62
C LEU A 14 -0.77 -40.35 3.82
N GLY A 15 -1.12 -41.09 4.88
CA GLY A 15 -1.64 -40.52 6.13
C GLY A 15 -0.61 -39.60 6.82
N ILE A 16 0.64 -40.03 6.93
CA ILE A 16 1.72 -39.22 7.50
C ILE A 16 1.98 -37.96 6.65
N ILE A 17 2.10 -38.11 5.33
CA ILE A 17 2.29 -36.97 4.42
C ILE A 17 1.11 -36.00 4.52
N GLY A 18 -0.12 -36.52 4.61
CA GLY A 18 -1.34 -35.72 4.76
C GLY A 18 -1.32 -34.87 6.04
N ILE A 19 -0.97 -35.45 7.18
CA ILE A 19 -0.88 -34.73 8.46
C ILE A 19 0.22 -33.65 8.40
N VAL A 20 1.41 -34.01 7.91
CA VAL A 20 2.53 -33.06 7.82
C VAL A 20 2.19 -31.92 6.87
N ALA A 21 1.62 -32.21 5.70
CA ALA A 21 1.20 -31.21 4.72
C ALA A 21 0.13 -30.27 5.30
N ALA A 22 -0.87 -30.81 6.00
CA ALA A 22 -1.94 -30.02 6.62
C ALA A 22 -1.42 -29.02 7.66
N LEU A 23 -0.36 -29.37 8.41
CA LEU A 23 0.25 -28.48 9.40
C LEU A 23 1.23 -27.48 8.79
N THR A 24 1.91 -27.83 7.69
CA THR A 24 3.03 -27.04 7.15
C THR A 24 2.63 -26.11 6.00
N ILE A 25 1.71 -26.53 5.11
CA ILE A 25 1.31 -25.74 3.93
C ILE A 25 0.69 -24.39 4.32
N PRO A 26 -0.25 -24.30 5.28
CA PRO A 26 -0.84 -23.00 5.64
C PRO A 26 0.20 -22.01 6.18
N GLN A 27 1.12 -22.48 7.04
CA GLN A 27 2.19 -21.65 7.60
C GLN A 27 3.18 -21.20 6.52
N LEU A 28 3.51 -22.08 5.58
CA LEU A 28 4.39 -21.75 4.46
C LEU A 28 3.78 -20.69 3.56
N ILE A 29 2.49 -20.81 3.20
CA ILE A 29 1.76 -19.83 2.39
C ILE A 29 1.72 -18.48 3.10
N LYS A 30 1.39 -18.45 4.40
CA LYS A 30 1.37 -17.20 5.18
C LYS A 30 2.74 -16.51 5.19
N ASN A 31 3.80 -17.29 5.46
CA ASN A 31 5.17 -16.76 5.46
C ASN A 31 5.59 -16.23 4.09
N TYR A 32 5.18 -16.90 3.00
CA TYR A 32 5.43 -16.45 1.64
C TYR A 32 4.70 -15.12 1.36
N GLN A 33 3.41 -15.03 1.68
CA GLN A 33 2.61 -13.80 1.50
C GLN A 33 3.22 -12.61 2.25
N HIS A 34 3.66 -12.81 3.50
CA HIS A 34 4.32 -11.75 4.27
C HIS A 34 5.60 -11.26 3.59
N LYS A 35 6.43 -12.17 3.05
CA LYS A 35 7.65 -11.80 2.32
C LYS A 35 7.35 -11.10 1.00
N GLU A 36 6.29 -11.50 0.31
CA GLU A 36 5.84 -10.86 -0.92
C GLU A 36 5.43 -9.41 -0.65
N LEU A 37 4.62 -9.18 0.39
CA LEU A 37 4.22 -7.83 0.82
C LEU A 37 5.42 -6.98 1.26
N GLU A 38 6.35 -7.55 2.03
CA GLU A 38 7.56 -6.84 2.47
C GLU A 38 8.42 -6.40 1.26
N ALA A 39 8.60 -7.31 0.28
CA ALA A 39 9.36 -7.01 -0.93
C ALA A 39 8.66 -5.95 -1.79
N ALA A 40 7.34 -6.05 -1.95
CA ALA A 40 6.53 -5.08 -2.68
C ALA A 40 6.61 -3.69 -2.01
N PHE A 41 6.43 -3.62 -0.69
CA PHE A 41 6.57 -2.36 0.07
C PHE A 41 7.93 -1.70 -0.15
N LYS A 42 9.03 -2.45 0.05
CA LYS A 42 10.39 -1.90 -0.13
C LYS A 42 10.63 -1.42 -1.56
N LYS A 43 10.16 -2.17 -2.55
CA LYS A 43 10.23 -1.79 -3.96
C LYS A 43 9.49 -0.48 -4.22
N HIS A 44 8.23 -0.38 -3.82
CA HIS A 44 7.41 0.80 -4.10
C HIS A 44 7.85 2.04 -3.31
N TYR A 45 8.35 1.87 -2.09
CA TYR A 45 9.02 2.95 -1.35
C TYR A 45 10.24 3.47 -2.11
N SER A 46 11.11 2.57 -2.60
CA SER A 46 12.30 2.96 -3.37
C SER A 46 11.93 3.63 -4.69
N MET A 47 10.95 3.11 -5.42
CA MET A 47 10.45 3.72 -6.66
C MET A 47 9.89 5.12 -6.41
N LEU A 48 9.11 5.30 -5.33
CA LEU A 48 8.56 6.59 -4.99
C LEU A 48 9.65 7.59 -4.61
N ALA A 49 10.63 7.18 -3.80
CA ALA A 49 11.77 8.03 -3.45
C ALA A 49 12.59 8.45 -4.69
N GLN A 50 12.80 7.52 -5.62
CA GLN A 50 13.47 7.80 -6.89
C GLN A 50 12.66 8.76 -7.76
N ALA A 51 11.34 8.56 -7.88
CA ALA A 51 10.47 9.44 -8.65
C ALA A 51 10.53 10.89 -8.13
N ILE A 52 10.46 11.09 -6.82
CA ILE A 52 10.56 12.43 -6.22
C ILE A 52 11.95 13.04 -6.45
N THR A 53 13.02 12.25 -6.35
CA THR A 53 14.39 12.71 -6.63
C THR A 53 14.54 13.12 -8.10
N HIS A 54 13.96 12.37 -9.04
CA HIS A 54 14.02 12.70 -10.46
C HIS A 54 13.16 13.92 -10.80
N MET A 55 11.98 14.06 -10.19
CA MET A 55 11.15 15.26 -10.31
C MET A 55 11.94 16.52 -9.93
N ASP A 56 12.65 16.47 -8.80
CA ASP A 56 13.49 17.58 -8.34
C ASP A 56 14.64 17.88 -9.32
N ALA A 57 15.31 16.83 -9.82
CA ALA A 57 16.40 16.96 -10.80
C ALA A 57 15.94 17.58 -12.14
N ASP A 58 14.70 17.30 -12.55
CA ASP A 58 14.09 17.88 -13.77
C ASP A 58 13.50 19.29 -13.52
N GLY A 59 13.70 19.85 -12.31
CA GLY A 59 13.24 21.18 -11.94
C GLY A 59 11.73 21.27 -11.67
N LEU A 60 11.06 20.12 -11.50
CA LEU A 60 9.65 20.07 -11.10
C LEU A 60 9.55 20.27 -9.59
N CYS A 61 8.48 20.95 -9.16
CA CYS A 61 8.32 21.16 -7.73
C CYS A 61 7.91 19.88 -6.99
N THR A 62 8.47 19.68 -5.80
CA THR A 62 8.21 18.51 -4.95
C THR A 62 7.60 18.89 -3.59
N VAL A 63 7.26 20.16 -3.37
CA VAL A 63 6.66 20.67 -2.11
C VAL A 63 5.22 21.17 -2.32
N TYR A 64 4.43 21.15 -1.24
CA TYR A 64 3.04 21.58 -1.24
C TYR A 64 2.84 23.01 -1.80
N ASP A 65 3.72 23.95 -1.43
CA ASP A 65 3.55 25.38 -1.69
C ASP A 65 3.58 25.76 -3.19
N CYS A 66 4.14 24.91 -4.06
CA CYS A 66 4.23 25.22 -5.48
C CYS A 66 2.97 24.89 -6.28
N TYR A 67 2.11 24.06 -5.72
CA TYR A 67 0.96 23.54 -6.44
C TYR A 67 -0.27 24.35 -6.12
N SER A 68 -0.82 25.01 -7.14
CA SER A 68 -2.10 25.71 -7.09
C SER A 68 -3.28 24.76 -7.26
N SER A 69 -3.05 23.57 -7.83
CA SER A 69 -4.06 22.53 -8.03
C SER A 69 -3.51 21.13 -7.73
N ASN A 70 -4.40 20.22 -7.31
CA ASN A 70 -4.09 18.80 -7.05
C ASN A 70 -3.63 18.09 -8.36
N LYS A 71 -4.16 18.56 -9.50
CA LYS A 71 -3.90 17.98 -10.82
C LYS A 71 -2.47 18.15 -11.29
N ASP A 72 -1.79 19.23 -10.90
CA ASP A 72 -0.43 19.51 -11.37
C ASP A 72 0.60 18.54 -10.77
N PHE A 73 0.53 18.27 -9.46
CA PHE A 73 1.42 17.29 -8.83
C PHE A 73 1.16 15.89 -9.38
N TYR A 74 -0.12 15.50 -9.46
CA TYR A 74 -0.55 14.24 -10.08
C TYR A 74 -0.02 14.07 -11.51
N ARG A 75 -0.10 15.14 -12.33
CA ARG A 75 0.46 15.13 -13.68
C ARG A 75 1.96 14.92 -13.72
N ASN A 76 2.68 15.59 -12.85
CA ASN A 76 4.14 15.51 -12.83
C ASN A 76 4.61 14.14 -12.35
N ILE A 77 4.07 13.64 -11.23
CA ILE A 77 4.52 12.36 -10.66
C ILE A 77 4.25 11.18 -11.58
N THR A 78 3.12 11.17 -12.30
CA THR A 78 2.75 10.06 -13.21
C THR A 78 3.72 9.88 -14.37
N MET A 79 4.49 10.91 -14.76
CA MET A 79 5.52 10.80 -15.81
C MET A 79 6.67 9.87 -15.43
N TYR A 80 6.88 9.65 -14.13
CA TYR A 80 7.96 8.82 -13.58
C TYR A 80 7.51 7.37 -13.32
N PHE A 81 6.26 7.04 -13.66
CA PHE A 81 5.71 5.70 -13.51
C PHE A 81 5.21 5.16 -14.85
N LYS A 82 5.30 3.84 -15.01
CA LYS A 82 4.64 3.13 -16.11
C LYS A 82 3.16 2.95 -15.77
N VAL A 83 2.36 3.97 -16.07
CA VAL A 83 0.92 3.97 -15.80
C VAL A 83 0.18 3.18 -16.86
N VAL A 84 -0.71 2.28 -16.44
CA VAL A 84 -1.62 1.53 -17.33
C VAL A 84 -3.07 1.97 -17.17
N LYS A 85 -3.38 2.73 -16.12
CA LYS A 85 -4.72 3.27 -15.89
C LYS A 85 -4.67 4.53 -15.03
N TYR A 86 -5.51 5.49 -15.39
CA TYR A 86 -5.77 6.69 -14.61
C TYR A 86 -7.18 6.62 -13.99
N CYS A 87 -7.33 7.11 -12.77
CA CYS A 87 -8.61 7.20 -12.03
C CYS A 87 -9.18 8.63 -11.96
N GLU A 88 -8.48 9.57 -12.59
CA GLU A 88 -8.91 10.95 -12.76
C GLU A 88 -9.04 11.26 -14.24
N ASP A 89 -10.02 12.10 -14.61
CA ASP A 89 -10.07 12.67 -15.96
C ASP A 89 -8.81 13.50 -16.16
N MET A 90 -7.92 12.90 -16.94
CA MET A 90 -6.59 13.38 -17.23
C MET A 90 -6.39 13.22 -18.73
N TYR A 91 -6.03 14.32 -19.38
CA TYR A 91 -5.85 14.36 -20.83
C TYR A 91 -7.11 14.02 -21.67
N GLY A 92 -8.32 14.23 -21.13
CA GLY A 92 -9.57 13.95 -21.83
C GLY A 92 -9.93 12.47 -21.89
N ILE A 93 -9.40 11.67 -20.97
CA ILE A 93 -9.75 10.26 -20.80
C ILE A 93 -10.98 10.19 -19.90
N GLU A 94 -12.12 9.78 -20.46
CA GLU A 94 -13.30 9.47 -19.65
C GLU A 94 -12.96 8.37 -18.63
N VAL A 95 -13.14 8.67 -17.35
CA VAL A 95 -12.93 7.73 -16.27
C VAL A 95 -14.27 7.32 -15.70
N ASP A 96 -14.49 6.01 -15.59
CA ASP A 96 -15.61 5.45 -14.86
C ASP A 96 -15.42 5.72 -13.35
N GLU A 97 -16.34 6.50 -12.77
CA GLU A 97 -16.35 6.85 -11.35
C GLU A 97 -16.39 5.61 -10.43
N TYR A 98 -16.85 4.46 -10.95
CA TYR A 98 -16.94 3.19 -10.22
C TYR A 98 -15.93 2.13 -10.66
N ASP A 99 -14.84 2.56 -11.29
CA ASP A 99 -13.86 1.62 -11.78
C ASP A 99 -13.28 0.74 -10.65
N LYS A 100 -13.29 -0.58 -10.86
CA LYS A 100 -12.85 -1.55 -9.87
C LYS A 100 -11.40 -1.35 -9.41
N PHE A 101 -10.55 -0.69 -10.20
CA PHE A 101 -9.15 -0.40 -9.91
C PHE A 101 -8.93 0.88 -9.11
N CYS A 102 -9.96 1.71 -8.92
CA CYS A 102 -9.87 3.04 -8.31
C CYS A 102 -10.65 3.12 -6.99
N PHE A 103 -10.14 3.89 -6.03
CA PHE A 103 -10.93 4.32 -4.87
C PHE A 103 -12.11 5.17 -5.31
N PRO A 104 -13.29 4.99 -4.70
CA PRO A 104 -14.41 5.89 -4.91
C PRO A 104 -14.02 7.29 -4.44
N LYS A 105 -14.52 8.32 -5.11
CA LYS A 105 -14.24 9.71 -4.73
C LYS A 105 -15.15 10.14 -3.60
N SER A 106 -14.60 10.93 -2.66
CA SER A 106 -15.33 11.60 -1.58
C SER A 106 -16.37 10.72 -0.85
N SER A 107 -16.03 9.44 -0.61
CA SER A 107 -16.94 8.44 -0.06
C SER A 107 -16.18 7.43 0.82
N ASN A 108 -16.87 6.41 1.30
CA ASN A 108 -16.27 5.30 2.03
C ASN A 108 -16.01 4.12 1.09
N ASP A 109 -14.85 3.49 1.24
CA ASP A 109 -14.51 2.28 0.51
C ASP A 109 -14.63 1.05 1.40
N THR A 110 -15.60 0.19 1.09
CA THR A 110 -15.88 -1.05 1.82
C THR A 110 -14.99 -2.23 1.39
N LYS A 111 -14.19 -2.08 0.32
CA LYS A 111 -13.21 -3.10 -0.10
C LYS A 111 -11.96 -3.08 0.76
N TYR A 112 -11.73 -1.98 1.48
CA TYR A 112 -10.58 -1.79 2.34
C TYR A 112 -10.96 -1.82 3.81
N THR A 113 -10.04 -2.35 4.61
CA THR A 113 -10.15 -2.35 6.07
C THR A 113 -8.99 -1.62 6.72
N ASN A 114 -9.18 -1.20 7.96
CA ASN A 114 -8.10 -0.67 8.79
C ASN A 114 -7.07 -1.76 9.14
N TYR A 115 -6.03 -1.36 9.85
CA TYR A 115 -4.91 -2.23 10.23
C TYR A 115 -5.31 -3.48 11.01
N THR A 116 -6.28 -3.37 11.91
CA THR A 116 -6.78 -4.53 12.69
C THR A 116 -7.82 -5.36 11.94
N ARG A 117 -8.17 -4.98 10.70
CA ARG A 117 -9.19 -5.61 9.85
C ARG A 117 -10.57 -5.68 10.50
N LYS A 118 -10.87 -4.72 11.37
CA LYS A 118 -12.12 -4.62 12.15
C LYS A 118 -13.04 -3.51 11.65
N SER A 119 -12.54 -2.55 10.86
CA SER A 119 -13.41 -1.56 10.23
C SER A 119 -14.16 -2.17 9.05
N SER A 120 -15.38 -1.69 8.81
CA SER A 120 -16.20 -2.07 7.65
C SER A 120 -15.89 -1.25 6.39
N TYR A 121 -15.09 -0.19 6.52
CA TYR A 121 -14.64 0.66 5.44
C TYR A 121 -13.35 1.41 5.81
N VAL A 122 -12.75 2.03 4.80
CA VAL A 122 -11.75 3.10 4.92
C VAL A 122 -12.29 4.37 4.26
N SER A 123 -12.01 5.52 4.85
CA SER A 123 -12.37 6.83 4.31
C SER A 123 -11.55 7.12 3.04
N SER A 124 -12.20 7.43 1.91
CA SER A 124 -11.48 7.74 0.67
C SER A 124 -10.87 9.13 0.63
N PHE A 125 -11.20 10.03 1.58
CA PHE A 125 -10.68 11.40 1.66
C PHE A 125 -9.16 11.53 1.83
N LEU A 126 -8.42 10.42 1.97
CA LEU A 126 -6.95 10.42 1.96
C LEU A 126 -6.38 9.95 0.62
N PHE A 127 -7.25 9.67 -0.34
CA PHE A 127 -6.95 8.89 -1.53
C PHE A 127 -7.69 9.41 -2.78
N ASP A 128 -8.38 10.56 -2.73
CA ASP A 128 -9.31 11.00 -3.77
C ASP A 128 -8.86 12.22 -4.60
N ASP A 129 -7.67 12.79 -4.35
CA ASP A 129 -7.13 13.92 -5.12
C ASP A 129 -6.29 13.53 -6.35
N GLY A 130 -6.09 12.23 -6.56
CA GLY A 130 -5.48 11.69 -7.77
C GLY A 130 -5.07 10.25 -7.60
N GLN A 131 -5.37 9.39 -8.58
CA GLN A 131 -5.00 7.97 -8.45
C GLN A 131 -4.63 7.36 -9.80
N PHE A 132 -3.65 6.48 -9.78
CA PHE A 132 -3.17 5.81 -10.98
C PHE A 132 -2.69 4.39 -10.68
N TYR A 133 -2.91 3.50 -11.64
CA TYR A 133 -2.51 2.08 -11.55
C TYR A 133 -1.28 1.84 -12.42
N THR A 134 -0.27 1.19 -11.85
CA THR A 134 1.00 0.93 -12.54
C THR A 134 1.03 -0.44 -13.20
N ALA A 135 1.89 -0.59 -14.21
CA ALA A 135 2.03 -1.84 -14.98
C ALA A 135 2.45 -3.04 -14.13
N ASP A 136 3.13 -2.81 -13.00
CA ASP A 136 3.53 -3.83 -12.04
C ASP A 136 2.46 -4.14 -10.98
N GLY A 137 1.29 -3.52 -11.09
CA GLY A 137 0.10 -3.90 -10.34
C GLY A 137 -0.14 -3.12 -9.05
N ALA A 138 0.56 -2.03 -8.79
CA ALA A 138 0.30 -1.18 -7.63
C ALA A 138 -0.72 -0.08 -7.97
N LEU A 139 -1.46 0.35 -6.95
CA LEU A 139 -2.32 1.54 -7.02
C LEU A 139 -1.69 2.64 -6.18
N TYR A 140 -1.43 3.79 -6.83
CA TYR A 140 -0.99 5.00 -6.18
C TYR A 140 -2.16 5.96 -6.06
N THR A 141 -2.23 6.64 -4.91
CA THR A 141 -3.29 7.59 -4.57
C THR A 141 -2.65 8.82 -3.94
N LEU A 142 -3.20 10.00 -4.21
CA LEU A 142 -2.68 11.28 -3.77
C LEU A 142 -3.76 12.00 -2.98
N GLU A 143 -3.30 12.76 -1.99
CA GLU A 143 -4.14 13.66 -1.20
C GLU A 143 -3.37 14.95 -0.95
N ARG A 144 -3.97 16.08 -1.31
CA ARG A 144 -3.41 17.40 -1.04
C ARG A 144 -4.18 18.03 0.11
N ASN A 145 -3.65 17.80 1.31
CA ASN A 145 -4.29 18.31 2.51
C ASN A 145 -3.97 19.79 2.74
N ALA A 146 -4.96 20.65 2.51
CA ALA A 146 -4.79 22.09 2.66
C ALA A 146 -4.63 22.56 4.11
N SER A 147 -5.24 21.84 5.05
CA SER A 147 -5.18 22.17 6.48
C SER A 147 -3.79 21.96 7.07
N TYR A 148 -3.07 20.93 6.59
CA TYR A 148 -1.72 20.57 7.06
C TYR A 148 -0.62 20.99 6.10
N LYS A 149 -0.95 21.63 4.96
CA LYS A 149 -0.02 21.97 3.87
C LYS A 149 0.88 20.79 3.49
N ALA A 150 0.26 19.63 3.34
CA ALA A 150 0.96 18.37 3.11
C ALA A 150 0.47 17.70 1.83
N ILE A 151 1.37 17.03 1.14
CA ILE A 151 1.02 16.09 0.06
C ILE A 151 1.20 14.68 0.64
N LEU A 152 0.12 13.93 0.66
CA LEU A 152 0.11 12.54 1.08
C LEU A 152 0.08 11.64 -0.16
N ILE A 153 0.85 10.56 -0.11
CA ILE A 153 0.94 9.57 -1.17
C ILE A 153 0.61 8.22 -0.54
N GLY A 154 -0.58 7.71 -0.83
CA GLY A 154 -0.97 6.34 -0.54
C GLY A 154 -0.49 5.40 -1.64
N VAL A 155 -0.03 4.22 -1.24
CA VAL A 155 0.41 3.17 -2.14
C VAL A 155 -0.16 1.85 -1.66
N ASP A 156 -1.00 1.24 -2.49
CA ASP A 156 -1.40 -0.15 -2.39
C ASP A 156 -0.43 -0.99 -3.25
N VAL A 157 0.47 -1.72 -2.57
CA VAL A 157 1.69 -2.28 -3.15
C VAL A 157 1.47 -3.56 -3.96
N ASN A 158 0.33 -4.23 -3.76
CA ASN A 158 -0.09 -5.41 -4.54
C ASN A 158 -1.34 -5.09 -5.40
N GLY A 159 -1.94 -3.93 -5.17
CA GLY A 159 -3.04 -3.36 -5.92
C GLY A 159 -4.39 -3.87 -5.45
N ARG A 160 -5.38 -2.99 -5.61
CA ARG A 160 -6.77 -3.13 -5.18
C ARG A 160 -7.49 -4.44 -5.47
N MET A 161 -7.07 -5.16 -6.51
CA MET A 161 -7.69 -6.42 -6.89
C MET A 161 -7.15 -7.62 -6.10
N LYS A 162 -6.07 -7.44 -5.32
CA LYS A 162 -5.43 -8.49 -4.52
C LYS A 162 -5.60 -8.19 -3.04
N ARG A 163 -5.93 -9.22 -2.28
CA ARG A 163 -6.02 -9.13 -0.81
C ARG A 163 -4.62 -8.96 -0.20
N PRO A 164 -4.49 -8.36 1.01
CA PRO A 164 -5.56 -8.09 1.97
C PRO A 164 -6.46 -6.86 1.74
N ASN A 165 -6.04 -5.84 0.98
CA ASN A 165 -6.67 -4.51 0.93
C ASN A 165 -6.85 -3.92 2.35
N ALA A 166 -5.76 -3.80 3.11
CA ALA A 166 -5.77 -3.30 4.47
C ALA A 166 -4.65 -2.30 4.74
N LEU A 167 -5.01 -1.18 5.39
CA LEU A 167 -4.04 -0.16 5.82
C LEU A 167 -2.96 -0.79 6.70
N GLY A 168 -1.69 -0.54 6.39
CA GLY A 168 -0.54 -1.13 7.08
C GLY A 168 -0.22 -2.57 6.70
N HIS A 169 -1.02 -3.26 5.88
CA HIS A 169 -0.67 -4.59 5.37
C HIS A 169 -0.10 -4.48 3.96
N ASP A 170 -0.88 -3.90 3.06
CA ASP A 170 -0.53 -3.65 1.65
C ASP A 170 -0.76 -2.18 1.24
N VAL A 171 -1.57 -1.43 1.98
CA VAL A 171 -1.75 0.02 1.77
C VAL A 171 -0.92 0.82 2.76
N PHE A 172 0.02 1.62 2.26
CA PHE A 172 0.91 2.44 3.06
C PHE A 172 0.84 3.90 2.63
N VAL A 173 0.97 4.81 3.59
CA VAL A 173 0.92 6.26 3.33
C VAL A 173 2.29 6.88 3.60
N PHE A 174 2.68 7.80 2.73
CA PHE A 174 3.87 8.61 2.84
C PHE A 174 3.48 10.08 2.78
N GLN A 175 4.30 10.95 3.36
CA GLN A 175 4.12 12.39 3.33
C GLN A 175 5.33 13.04 2.68
N LEU A 176 5.10 13.96 1.77
CA LEU A 176 6.14 14.88 1.32
C LEU A 176 6.25 16.02 2.32
N THR A 177 7.40 16.12 2.99
CA THR A 177 7.73 17.22 3.87
C THR A 177 8.66 18.20 3.16
N LYS A 178 8.71 19.44 3.63
CA LYS A 178 9.54 20.49 3.05
C LYS A 178 10.88 20.55 3.79
N ASN A 179 11.98 20.41 3.06
CA ASN A 179 13.32 20.75 3.54
C ASN A 179 13.91 21.82 2.62
N GLY A 180 13.80 23.09 3.03
CA GLY A 180 14.11 24.23 2.15
C GLY A 180 13.12 24.31 0.99
N SER A 181 13.60 24.18 -0.25
CA SER A 181 12.75 24.15 -1.45
C SER A 181 12.46 22.73 -1.96
N ILE A 182 13.03 21.72 -1.32
CA ILE A 182 12.98 20.32 -1.79
C ILE A 182 11.96 19.54 -0.96
N GLY A 183 11.15 18.74 -1.63
CA GLY A 183 10.25 17.76 -1.03
C GLY A 183 11.00 16.50 -0.62
N VAL A 184 10.88 16.11 0.63
CA VAL A 184 11.46 14.87 1.17
C VAL A 184 10.33 13.88 1.43
N LEU A 185 10.46 12.68 0.88
CA LEU A 185 9.52 11.59 1.14
C LEU A 185 9.76 11.00 2.53
N VAL A 186 8.78 11.13 3.40
CA VAL A 186 8.82 10.64 4.78
C VAL A 186 7.74 9.56 4.96
N PRO A 187 8.06 8.39 5.54
CA PRO A 187 7.05 7.40 5.87
C PRO A 187 6.11 7.94 6.94
N MET A 188 4.80 7.81 6.72
CA MET A 188 3.80 8.24 7.69
C MET A 188 3.97 7.48 9.02
N GLY A 189 3.77 8.19 10.12
CA GLY A 189 4.06 7.73 11.48
C GLY A 189 5.43 8.15 12.00
N ALA A 190 6.31 8.68 11.15
CA ALA A 190 7.56 9.31 11.59
C ALA A 190 7.29 10.66 12.28
N ASP A 191 8.24 11.12 13.09
CA ASP A 191 8.12 12.37 13.84
C ASP A 191 7.85 13.56 12.89
N GLY A 192 6.83 14.36 13.22
CA GLY A 192 6.42 15.52 12.42
C GLY A 192 5.53 15.21 11.22
N THR A 193 5.15 13.95 10.98
CA THR A 193 4.12 13.59 9.99
C THR A 193 2.71 13.79 10.55
N GLN A 194 1.72 13.93 9.65
CA GLN A 194 0.33 14.26 9.99
C GLN A 194 -0.36 13.20 10.88
N TYR A 195 -0.03 11.93 10.69
CA TYR A 195 -0.60 10.80 11.43
C TYR A 195 0.51 10.03 12.16
N ASP A 196 0.49 10.08 13.49
CA ASP A 196 1.50 9.42 14.31
C ASP A 196 1.34 7.89 14.36
N LYS A 197 2.44 7.19 14.63
CA LYS A 197 2.50 5.72 14.67
C LYS A 197 1.81 5.08 15.88
N ASP A 198 1.59 5.82 16.97
CA ASP A 198 1.09 5.26 18.22
C ASP A 198 -0.44 5.18 18.19
N THR A 199 -1.08 6.20 17.63
CA THR A 199 -2.53 6.28 17.40
C THR A 199 -2.94 5.55 16.13
N TYR A 200 -2.21 5.75 15.02
CA TYR A 200 -2.58 5.27 13.69
C TYR A 200 -1.79 4.05 13.21
N CYS A 201 -1.09 3.35 14.11
CA CYS A 201 -0.56 2.02 13.85
C CYS A 201 -0.61 1.14 15.11
N SER A 202 -1.83 0.94 15.61
CA SER A 202 -2.11 0.20 16.84
C SER A 202 -2.77 -1.15 16.56
N LYS A 203 -2.32 -2.21 17.25
CA LYS A 203 -2.89 -3.58 17.14
C LYS A 203 -4.26 -3.73 17.81
N THR A 204 -4.72 -2.73 18.56
CA THR A 204 -5.98 -2.80 19.32
C THR A 204 -7.02 -1.81 18.83
N SER A 205 -6.62 -0.76 18.09
CA SER A 205 -7.51 0.29 17.62
C SER A 205 -8.49 -0.19 16.54
N THR A 206 -9.74 0.25 16.64
CA THR A 206 -10.81 0.04 15.66
C THR A 206 -11.06 1.27 14.78
N ASN A 207 -10.27 2.34 14.94
CA ASN A 207 -10.39 3.55 14.12
C ASN A 207 -10.23 3.21 12.63
N VAL A 208 -11.06 3.82 11.78
CA VAL A 208 -11.06 3.62 10.32
C VAL A 208 -9.76 4.08 9.65
N LEU A 209 -9.03 5.01 10.26
CA LEU A 209 -7.72 5.51 9.81
C LEU A 209 -6.55 4.71 10.42
N ASN A 210 -6.82 3.74 11.29
CA ASN A 210 -5.75 2.91 11.87
C ASN A 210 -5.05 2.15 10.75
N GLY A 211 -3.74 2.30 10.63
CA GLY A 211 -2.90 1.78 9.56
C GLY A 211 -2.24 2.86 8.71
N VAL A 212 -2.80 4.08 8.66
CA VAL A 212 -2.20 5.20 7.92
C VAL A 212 -0.79 5.52 8.44
N GLY A 213 -0.57 5.45 9.76
CA GLY A 213 0.73 5.70 10.41
C GLY A 213 1.67 4.50 10.44
N CYS A 214 1.40 3.41 9.71
CA CYS A 214 2.19 2.18 9.81
C CYS A 214 3.45 2.15 8.93
N ALA A 215 3.58 3.05 7.95
CA ALA A 215 4.71 3.02 7.02
C ALA A 215 6.07 3.12 7.74
N VAL A 216 6.17 3.91 8.81
CA VAL A 216 7.40 4.02 9.60
C VAL A 216 7.80 2.69 10.25
N LYS A 217 6.82 1.93 10.76
CA LYS A 217 7.07 0.62 11.39
C LYS A 217 7.40 -0.43 10.32
N ALA A 218 6.69 -0.41 9.18
CA ALA A 218 6.97 -1.30 8.06
C ALA A 218 8.39 -1.10 7.48
N LEU A 219 8.90 0.13 7.51
CA LEU A 219 10.26 0.43 7.06
C LEU A 219 11.33 0.11 8.12
N GLY A 220 11.05 0.38 9.40
CA GLY A 220 12.03 0.27 10.48
C GLY A 220 12.09 -1.07 11.21
N GLU A 221 10.99 -1.82 11.28
CA GLU A 221 10.91 -3.07 12.05
C GLU A 221 11.12 -4.29 11.16
N LYS A 222 12.20 -5.05 11.42
CA LYS A 222 12.60 -6.23 10.63
C LYS A 222 11.50 -7.30 10.49
N ASP A 223 10.69 -7.49 11.52
CA ASP A 223 9.65 -8.52 11.56
C ASP A 223 8.24 -7.93 11.50
N TYR A 224 8.07 -6.70 11.03
CA TYR A 224 6.78 -6.02 10.91
C TYR A 224 5.72 -6.90 10.22
N PHE A 225 6.03 -7.33 8.99
CA PHE A 225 5.11 -8.13 8.16
C PHE A 225 4.81 -9.50 8.75
N LYS A 226 5.70 -10.06 9.59
CA LYS A 226 5.44 -11.32 10.30
C LYS A 226 4.49 -11.15 11.48
N ASN A 227 4.43 -9.93 12.02
CA ASN A 227 3.72 -9.56 13.24
C ASN A 227 2.47 -8.71 12.96
N LEU A 228 1.98 -8.72 11.72
CA LEU A 228 0.68 -8.15 11.35
C LEU A 228 -0.44 -8.76 12.21
N PRO A 229 -1.45 -7.95 12.60
CA PRO A 229 -2.56 -8.39 13.44
C PRO A 229 -3.53 -9.36 12.73
#